data_AF-E1RH95-F1
#
_entry.id   AF-E1RH95-F1
#
_cell.length_a   1.000
_cell.length_b   1.000
_cell.length_c   1.000
_cell.angle_alpha   90.00
_cell.angle_beta   90.00
_cell.angle_gamma   90.00
#
_symmetry.space_group_name_H-M   'P 1'
#
loop_
_entity.id
_entity.type
_entity.pdbx_description
1 polymer ?
#
loop_
_entity_poly.entity_id
_entity_poly.type
_entity_poly.pdbx_seq_one_letter_code
_entity_poly.pdbx_strand_id
1 'polypeptide(L)'
;MEIGISTWANIGVALATVILALCTAVMAFFTYKSVKASTKQTELSIKMIEKPRILEQINNLNILEDELNREIIKIEKQDLNWSKKSEKSNSDFSPLMFPISERKPFSLDIHNIFVEPDKKDNRNYSHFIDNINNNLKERRRLYLSIDGELYCIEKKILSNNFHKMIDNIFSELPQYSFNINNDFENKDSFLGDNHGGYVLSNPELCDVILGMIIVLTIDPFRTAQEISVYEGYSKLIEELYPNIINILKNQAIPDVDRRINEISGDLNELDAIDKIILKDIKELKDLYAKKYILTNGELNPFCLK
;
A
#
# COMPACT_ATOMS: atom_id res chain seq x y z
N MET A 1 79.96 -52.23 16.98
CA MET A 1 79.15 -52.01 15.77
C MET A 1 79.15 -50.52 15.52
N GLU A 2 80.13 -50.03 14.75
CA GLU A 2 80.28 -48.60 14.47
C GLU A 2 79.24 -48.21 13.43
N ILE A 3 78.28 -47.36 13.83
CA ILE A 3 77.31 -46.79 12.90
C ILE A 3 78.08 -45.80 12.02
N GLY A 4 78.24 -46.13 10.75
CA GLY A 4 78.98 -45.32 9.79
C GLY A 4 78.39 -43.91 9.65
N ILE A 5 79.26 -42.93 9.46
CA ILE A 5 78.95 -41.49 9.30
C ILE A 5 77.84 -41.24 8.26
N SER A 6 77.76 -42.07 7.22
CA SER A 6 76.72 -42.02 6.18
C SER A 6 75.31 -42.30 6.71
N THR A 7 75.17 -43.13 7.75
CA THR A 7 73.87 -43.45 8.37
C THR A 7 73.37 -42.28 9.21
N TRP A 8 74.26 -41.62 9.95
CA TRP A 8 73.94 -40.40 10.70
C TRP A 8 73.56 -39.22 9.79
N ALA A 9 74.23 -39.09 8.64
CA ALA A 9 73.89 -38.08 7.64
C ALA A 9 72.47 -38.30 7.07
N ASN A 10 72.11 -39.54 6.73
CA ASN A 10 70.77 -39.87 6.22
C ASN A 10 69.66 -39.65 7.27
N ILE A 11 69.93 -39.97 8.54
CA ILE A 11 69.01 -39.69 9.66
C ILE A 11 68.85 -38.18 9.83
N GLY A 12 69.94 -37.41 9.75
CA GLY A 12 69.90 -35.94 9.83
C GLY A 12 69.06 -35.30 8.72
N VAL A 13 69.21 -35.76 7.48
CA VAL A 13 68.40 -35.29 6.34
C VAL A 13 66.93 -35.68 6.47
N ALA A 14 66.63 -36.92 6.88
CA ALA A 14 65.27 -37.36 7.12
C ALA A 14 64.57 -36.54 8.23
N LEU A 15 65.28 -36.27 9.33
CA LEU A 15 64.76 -35.46 10.43
C LEU A 15 64.53 -34.00 10.00
N ALA A 16 65.46 -33.42 9.24
CA ALA A 16 65.29 -32.09 8.67
C ALA A 16 64.08 -32.02 7.70
N THR A 17 63.85 -33.06 6.91
CA THR A 17 62.71 -33.15 5.99
C THR A 17 61.38 -33.24 6.73
N VAL A 18 61.32 -34.01 7.82
CA VAL A 18 60.12 -34.09 8.68
C VAL A 18 59.85 -32.76 9.37
N ILE A 19 60.87 -32.09 9.91
CA ILE A 19 60.73 -30.76 10.51
C ILE A 19 60.24 -29.75 9.48
N LEU A 20 60.81 -29.76 8.27
CA LEU A 20 60.38 -28.88 7.19
C LEU A 20 58.91 -29.12 6.80
N ALA A 21 58.52 -30.38 6.64
CA ALA A 21 57.13 -30.75 6.34
C ALA A 21 56.15 -30.29 7.43
N LEU A 22 56.55 -30.41 8.71
CA LEU A 22 55.74 -29.97 9.85
C LEU A 22 55.61 -28.44 9.88
N CYS A 23 56.70 -27.70 9.63
CA CYS A 23 56.67 -26.24 9.47
C CYS A 23 55.76 -25.82 8.32
N THR A 24 55.84 -26.49 7.16
CA THR A 24 54.97 -26.21 6.01
C THR A 24 53.50 -26.48 6.32
N ALA A 25 53.18 -27.58 7.01
CA ALA A 25 51.80 -27.89 7.40
C ALA A 25 51.23 -26.85 8.38
N VAL A 26 52.05 -26.41 9.35
CA VAL A 26 51.68 -25.35 10.30
C VAL A 26 51.44 -24.02 9.57
N MET A 27 52.34 -23.63 8.65
CA MET A 27 52.15 -22.43 7.83
C MET A 27 50.87 -22.51 7.00
N ALA A 28 50.62 -23.63 6.32
CA ALA A 28 49.40 -23.83 5.53
C ALA A 28 48.12 -23.72 6.38
N PHE A 29 48.15 -24.26 7.61
CA PHE A 29 47.03 -24.13 8.55
C PHE A 29 46.78 -22.67 8.98
N PHE A 30 47.84 -21.90 9.27
CA PHE A 30 47.72 -20.48 9.58
C PHE A 30 47.24 -19.67 8.37
N THR A 31 47.75 -19.94 7.17
CA THR A 31 47.29 -19.31 5.93
C THR A 31 45.80 -19.61 5.69
N TYR A 32 45.36 -20.86 5.84
CA TYR A 32 43.94 -21.21 5.71
C TYR A 32 43.06 -20.47 6.73
N LYS A 33 43.48 -20.41 8.00
CA LYS A 33 42.76 -19.66 9.03
C LYS A 33 42.71 -18.16 8.72
N SER A 34 43.82 -17.58 8.25
CA SER A 34 43.92 -16.17 7.88
C SER A 34 43.01 -15.84 6.69
N VAL A 35 43.04 -16.65 5.63
CA VAL A 35 42.16 -16.50 4.47
C VAL A 35 40.70 -16.62 4.90
N LYS A 36 40.34 -17.64 5.70
CA LYS A 36 38.97 -17.82 6.20
C LYS A 36 38.49 -16.67 7.09
N ALA A 37 39.38 -16.08 7.88
CA ALA A 37 39.07 -14.90 8.69
C ALA A 37 38.89 -13.67 7.80
N SER A 38 39.76 -13.49 6.80
CA SER A 38 39.69 -12.41 5.83
C SER A 38 38.40 -12.48 4.99
N THR A 39 38.01 -13.65 4.49
CA THR A 39 36.76 -13.82 3.75
C THR A 39 35.53 -13.48 4.60
N LYS A 40 35.54 -13.85 5.89
CA LYS A 40 34.47 -13.46 6.83
C LYS A 40 34.44 -11.95 7.06
N GLN A 41 35.59 -11.32 7.18
CA GLN A 41 35.68 -9.86 7.32
C GLN A 41 35.18 -9.15 6.06
N THR A 42 35.52 -9.64 4.86
CA THR A 42 35.01 -9.06 3.60
C THR A 42 33.50 -9.26 3.47
N GLU A 43 32.95 -10.40 3.88
CA GLU A 43 31.51 -10.64 3.88
C GLU A 43 30.78 -9.70 4.86
N LEU A 44 31.33 -9.51 6.06
CA LEU A 44 30.78 -8.56 7.03
C LEU A 44 30.86 -7.11 6.53
N SER A 45 31.97 -6.71 5.89
CA SER A 45 32.09 -5.36 5.33
C SER A 45 31.09 -5.14 4.18
N ILE A 46 30.87 -6.14 3.32
CA ILE A 46 29.84 -6.07 2.27
C ILE A 46 28.46 -5.90 2.90
N LYS A 47 28.13 -6.70 3.93
CA LYS A 47 26.85 -6.57 4.65
C LYS A 47 26.69 -5.18 5.29
N MET A 48 27.74 -4.61 5.86
CA MET A 48 27.70 -3.25 6.44
C MET A 48 27.50 -2.17 5.37
N ILE A 49 28.08 -2.33 4.19
CA ILE A 49 27.91 -1.39 3.06
C ILE A 49 26.47 -1.48 2.50
N GLU A 50 25.91 -2.69 2.39
CA GLU A 50 24.57 -2.90 1.87
C GLU A 50 23.46 -2.56 2.88
N LYS A 51 23.75 -2.63 4.18
CA LYS A 51 22.76 -2.47 5.26
C LYS A 51 21.90 -1.20 5.14
N PRO A 52 22.43 0.01 4.86
CA PRO A 52 21.60 1.20 4.68
C PRO A 52 20.55 1.05 3.57
N ARG A 53 20.94 0.47 2.43
CA ARG A 53 20.02 0.20 1.31
C ARG A 53 18.92 -0.79 1.72
N ILE A 54 19.27 -1.82 2.47
CA ILE A 54 18.29 -2.80 2.97
C ILE A 54 17.33 -2.17 3.98
N LEU A 55 17.80 -1.27 4.84
CA LEU A 55 16.94 -0.54 5.77
C LEU A 55 15.95 0.38 5.04
N GLU A 56 16.37 1.03 3.95
CA GLU A 56 15.47 1.80 3.10
C GLU A 56 14.38 0.91 2.46
N GLN A 57 14.76 -0.27 1.96
CA GLN A 57 13.80 -1.25 1.44
C GLN A 57 12.81 -1.72 2.51
N ILE A 58 13.28 -1.99 3.72
CA ILE A 58 12.43 -2.36 4.87
C ILE A 58 11.48 -1.22 5.22
N ASN A 59 11.93 0.03 5.19
CA ASN A 59 11.07 1.18 5.42
C ASN A 59 9.94 1.26 4.37
N ASN A 60 10.24 1.05 3.10
CA ASN A 60 9.23 1.00 2.05
C ASN A 60 8.23 -0.16 2.24
N LEU A 61 8.72 -1.33 2.68
CA LEU A 61 7.88 -2.47 3.04
C LEU A 61 6.97 -2.17 4.25
N ASN A 62 7.46 -1.44 5.25
CA ASN A 62 6.65 -1.01 6.40
C ASN A 62 5.52 -0.08 5.96
N ILE A 63 5.81 0.89 5.10
CA ILE A 63 4.78 1.82 4.63
C ILE A 63 3.70 1.09 3.83
N LEU A 64 4.10 0.15 2.96
CA LEU A 64 3.17 -0.70 2.22
C LEU A 64 2.33 -1.58 3.17
N GLU A 65 2.96 -2.25 4.14
CA GLU A 65 2.26 -3.04 5.15
C GLU A 65 1.22 -2.22 5.92
N ASP A 66 1.57 -1.00 6.34
CA ASP A 66 0.66 -0.09 7.03
C ASP A 66 -0.52 0.33 6.15
N GLU A 67 -0.32 0.54 4.85
CA GLU A 67 -1.39 0.85 3.91
C GLU A 67 -2.33 -0.33 3.69
N LEU A 68 -1.78 -1.53 3.43
CA LEU A 68 -2.58 -2.73 3.23
C LEU A 68 -3.43 -3.05 4.47
N ASN A 69 -2.84 -2.91 5.67
CA ASN A 69 -3.59 -3.11 6.91
C ASN A 69 -4.74 -2.10 7.08
N ARG A 70 -4.55 -0.82 6.70
CA ARG A 70 -5.63 0.18 6.71
C ARG A 70 -6.71 -0.15 5.69
N GLU A 71 -6.33 -0.62 4.50
CA GLU A 71 -7.26 -0.97 3.43
C GLU A 71 -8.07 -2.22 3.76
N ILE A 72 -7.47 -3.29 4.30
CA ILE A 72 -8.19 -4.51 4.70
C ILE A 72 -9.37 -4.17 5.63
N ILE A 73 -9.15 -3.31 6.63
CA ILE A 73 -10.21 -2.89 7.57
C ILE A 73 -11.40 -2.25 6.83
N LYS A 74 -11.14 -1.56 5.71
CA LYS A 74 -12.16 -0.93 4.87
C LYS A 74 -12.80 -1.93 3.90
N ILE A 75 -12.01 -2.81 3.30
CA ILE A 75 -12.48 -3.86 2.40
C ILE A 75 -13.46 -4.79 3.14
N GLU A 76 -13.11 -5.23 4.36
CA GLU A 76 -13.95 -6.09 5.19
C GLU A 76 -15.30 -5.44 5.55
N LYS A 77 -15.34 -4.11 5.59
CA LYS A 77 -16.56 -3.33 5.81
C LYS A 77 -17.28 -2.92 4.51
N GLN A 78 -16.72 -3.26 3.35
CA GLN A 78 -17.14 -2.72 2.05
C GLN A 78 -17.22 -1.18 2.04
N ASP A 79 -16.33 -0.55 2.80
CA ASP A 79 -16.34 0.87 3.06
C ASP A 79 -15.57 1.63 1.96
N LEU A 80 -16.22 1.68 0.80
CA LEU A 80 -15.77 2.39 -0.40
C LEU A 80 -16.16 3.87 -0.35
N ASN A 81 -15.30 4.75 -0.85
CA ASN A 81 -15.62 6.16 -1.03
C ASN A 81 -15.50 6.56 -2.49
N TRP A 82 -16.32 7.51 -2.92
CA TRP A 82 -16.29 8.03 -4.28
C TRP A 82 -16.42 9.55 -4.28
N SER A 83 -15.61 10.22 -5.08
CA SER A 83 -15.69 11.67 -5.29
C SER A 83 -15.21 12.03 -6.70
N LYS A 84 -16.00 12.80 -7.45
CA LYS A 84 -15.79 13.02 -8.89
C LYS A 84 -14.46 13.70 -9.22
N LYS A 85 -14.01 14.63 -8.37
CA LYS A 85 -12.68 15.26 -8.34
C LYS A 85 -12.66 16.40 -7.34
N SER A 86 -11.76 16.32 -6.37
CA SER A 86 -11.20 17.51 -5.74
C SER A 86 -9.72 17.26 -5.56
N GLU A 87 -8.91 17.66 -6.56
CA GLU A 87 -7.42 17.68 -6.52
C GLU A 87 -6.84 18.52 -5.36
N LYS A 88 -7.71 19.02 -4.46
CA LYS A 88 -7.44 19.95 -3.38
C LYS A 88 -7.79 19.40 -1.99
N SER A 89 -8.38 18.21 -1.86
CA SER A 89 -8.67 17.63 -0.55
C SER A 89 -7.61 16.61 -0.15
N ASN A 90 -7.32 16.51 1.15
CA ASN A 90 -6.46 15.45 1.71
C ASN A 90 -7.06 14.04 1.55
N SER A 91 -8.17 13.91 0.82
CA SER A 91 -8.91 12.66 0.59
C SER A 91 -8.17 11.68 -0.31
N ASP A 92 -7.18 12.15 -1.08
CA ASP A 92 -6.25 11.32 -1.89
C ASP A 92 -5.51 10.26 -1.05
N PHE A 93 -5.39 10.48 0.26
CA PHE A 93 -4.76 9.55 1.21
C PHE A 93 -5.76 8.61 1.90
N SER A 94 -7.05 8.73 1.58
CA SER A 94 -8.06 7.85 2.14
C SER A 94 -7.97 6.45 1.50
N PRO A 95 -8.04 5.37 2.30
CA PRO A 95 -8.17 4.03 1.77
C PRO A 95 -9.46 3.90 0.93
N LEU A 96 -9.40 3.15 -0.17
CA LEU A 96 -10.54 2.86 -1.06
C LEU A 96 -11.33 4.11 -1.54
N MET A 97 -10.63 5.22 -1.83
CA MET A 97 -11.19 6.39 -2.50
C MET A 97 -11.12 6.22 -4.03
N PHE A 98 -12.24 6.49 -4.71
CA PHE A 98 -12.39 6.38 -6.16
C PHE A 98 -12.85 7.69 -6.80
N PRO A 99 -12.38 8.02 -8.02
CA PRO A 99 -11.34 7.31 -8.77
C PRO A 99 -9.98 7.42 -8.07
N ILE A 100 -9.10 6.46 -8.34
CA ILE A 100 -7.79 6.42 -7.68
C ILE A 100 -6.95 7.57 -8.18
N SER A 101 -6.56 8.45 -7.26
CA SER A 101 -5.68 9.58 -7.55
C SER A 101 -4.32 9.08 -8.02
N GLU A 102 -3.80 9.69 -9.09
CA GLU A 102 -2.40 9.49 -9.53
C GLU A 102 -1.38 9.89 -8.46
N ARG A 103 -1.80 10.71 -7.48
CA ARG A 103 -0.97 11.13 -6.34
C ARG A 103 -0.92 10.10 -5.22
N LYS A 104 -1.76 9.05 -5.25
CA LYS A 104 -1.76 8.02 -4.21
C LYS A 104 -0.37 7.34 -4.21
N PRO A 105 0.41 7.48 -3.14
CA PRO A 105 1.87 7.30 -3.16
C PRO A 105 2.34 5.89 -3.52
N PHE A 106 1.47 4.89 -3.41
CA PHE A 106 1.78 3.48 -3.66
C PHE A 106 0.95 2.90 -4.78
N SER A 107 0.34 3.79 -5.59
CA SER A 107 -0.25 3.39 -6.83
C SER A 107 0.85 2.81 -7.75
N LEU A 108 0.98 1.48 -7.69
CA LEU A 108 1.13 0.62 -8.87
C LEU A 108 2.56 0.27 -9.32
N ASP A 109 3.63 0.68 -8.62
CA ASP A 109 4.99 0.40 -9.10
C ASP A 109 6.03 0.12 -8.00
N ILE A 110 5.99 -1.10 -7.43
CA ILE A 110 7.09 -1.63 -6.59
C ILE A 110 8.40 -1.80 -7.38
N HIS A 111 8.39 -1.67 -8.71
CA HIS A 111 9.62 -1.76 -9.51
C HIS A 111 10.71 -0.76 -9.10
N ASN A 112 10.37 0.29 -8.33
CA ASN A 112 11.35 1.23 -7.77
C ASN A 112 11.80 0.96 -6.32
N ILE A 113 11.15 0.05 -5.58
CA ILE A 113 11.54 -0.23 -4.17
C ILE A 113 12.75 -1.16 -4.11
N PHE A 114 12.83 -2.14 -5.00
CA PHE A 114 13.88 -3.14 -4.99
C PHE A 114 14.89 -2.87 -6.12
N VAL A 115 15.94 -2.10 -5.81
CA VAL A 115 17.16 -2.12 -6.65
C VAL A 115 17.66 -3.55 -6.68
N GLU A 116 17.77 -4.14 -7.88
CA GLU A 116 18.15 -5.54 -8.11
C GLU A 116 19.21 -5.98 -7.08
N PRO A 117 18.94 -7.01 -6.27
CA PRO A 117 20.02 -7.66 -5.54
C PRO A 117 20.98 -8.23 -6.58
N ASP A 118 22.27 -8.07 -6.33
CA ASP A 118 23.35 -8.54 -7.20
C ASP A 118 23.02 -9.97 -7.66
N LYS A 119 22.95 -10.19 -8.99
CA LYS A 119 22.34 -11.36 -9.68
C LYS A 119 22.88 -12.74 -9.24
N LYS A 120 23.85 -12.78 -8.33
CA LYS A 120 24.58 -13.99 -7.94
C LYS A 120 23.97 -14.77 -6.78
N ASP A 121 23.18 -14.20 -5.87
CA ASP A 121 22.79 -14.93 -4.66
C ASP A 121 21.44 -14.51 -4.04
N ASN A 122 20.35 -15.04 -4.60
CA ASN A 122 19.36 -15.85 -3.88
C ASN A 122 18.03 -15.92 -4.66
N ARG A 123 17.69 -17.09 -5.20
CA ARG A 123 16.37 -17.38 -5.78
C ARG A 123 15.21 -17.13 -4.80
N ASN A 124 15.48 -17.20 -3.49
CA ASN A 124 14.46 -17.03 -2.47
C ASN A 124 13.97 -15.58 -2.35
N TYR A 125 14.85 -14.57 -2.43
CA TYR A 125 14.42 -13.16 -2.32
C TYR A 125 13.72 -12.70 -3.60
N SER A 126 14.25 -13.07 -4.76
CA SER A 126 13.64 -12.73 -6.05
C SER A 126 12.22 -13.27 -6.13
N HIS A 127 11.98 -14.50 -5.66
CA HIS A 127 10.63 -15.08 -5.63
C HIS A 127 9.62 -14.23 -4.84
N PHE A 128 9.96 -13.78 -3.62
CA PHE A 128 9.06 -12.94 -2.83
C PHE A 128 8.84 -11.57 -3.47
N ILE A 129 9.91 -10.94 -3.97
CA ILE A 129 9.81 -9.65 -4.66
C ILE A 129 8.93 -9.77 -5.90
N ASP A 130 9.11 -10.81 -6.71
CA ASP A 130 8.32 -11.07 -7.91
C ASP A 130 6.85 -11.35 -7.55
N ASN A 131 6.59 -12.13 -6.50
CA ASN A 131 5.23 -12.42 -6.05
C ASN A 131 4.51 -11.16 -5.56
N ILE A 132 5.17 -10.37 -4.71
CA ILE A 132 4.66 -9.07 -4.24
C ILE A 132 4.35 -8.15 -5.43
N ASN A 133 5.27 -8.06 -6.40
CA ASN A 133 5.07 -7.25 -7.61
C ASN A 133 3.87 -7.69 -8.44
N ASN A 134 3.74 -9.00 -8.69
CA ASN A 134 2.63 -9.54 -9.47
C ASN A 134 1.30 -9.31 -8.77
N ASN A 135 1.25 -9.53 -7.45
CA ASN A 135 0.06 -9.28 -6.65
C ASN A 135 -0.32 -7.79 -6.61
N LEU A 136 0.64 -6.87 -6.58
CA LEU A 136 0.34 -5.45 -6.72
C LEU A 136 -0.22 -5.08 -8.11
N LYS A 137 0.26 -5.74 -9.18
CA LYS A 137 -0.30 -5.54 -10.53
C LYS A 137 -1.73 -6.06 -10.62
N GLU A 138 -2.03 -7.18 -9.97
CA GLU A 138 -3.41 -7.66 -9.89
C GLU A 138 -4.30 -6.74 -9.05
N ARG A 139 -3.80 -6.22 -7.92
CA ARG A 139 -4.50 -5.16 -7.16
C ARG A 139 -4.84 -3.97 -8.03
N ARG A 140 -3.91 -3.51 -8.88
CA ARG A 140 -4.19 -2.46 -9.88
C ARG A 140 -5.40 -2.77 -10.73
N ARG A 141 -5.45 -3.99 -11.24
CA ARG A 141 -6.48 -4.44 -12.18
C ARG A 141 -7.84 -4.41 -11.49
N LEU A 142 -7.93 -4.92 -10.26
CA LEU A 142 -9.15 -4.89 -9.44
C LEU A 142 -9.59 -3.46 -9.13
N TYR A 143 -8.64 -2.61 -8.78
CA TYR A 143 -8.88 -1.20 -8.55
C TYR A 143 -9.51 -0.49 -9.78
N LEU A 144 -8.97 -0.73 -10.96
CA LEU A 144 -9.54 -0.20 -12.22
C LEU A 144 -10.90 -0.82 -12.56
N SER A 145 -11.12 -2.08 -12.18
CA SER A 145 -12.39 -2.77 -12.35
C SER A 145 -13.49 -2.13 -11.50
N ILE A 146 -13.22 -1.94 -10.20
CA ILE A 146 -14.12 -1.26 -9.25
C ILE A 146 -14.43 0.17 -9.75
N ASP A 147 -13.42 0.93 -10.17
CA ASP A 147 -13.61 2.29 -10.72
C ASP A 147 -14.52 2.29 -11.96
N GLY A 148 -14.34 1.32 -12.86
CA GLY A 148 -15.18 1.14 -14.04
C GLY A 148 -16.64 0.83 -13.68
N GLU A 149 -16.88 0.02 -12.65
CA GLU A 149 -18.22 -0.28 -12.16
C GLU A 149 -18.87 0.93 -11.49
N LEU A 150 -18.13 1.66 -10.66
CA LEU A 150 -18.58 2.92 -10.05
C LEU A 150 -18.96 3.97 -11.10
N TYR A 151 -18.15 4.12 -12.14
CA TYR A 151 -18.46 4.99 -13.28
C TYR A 151 -19.75 4.58 -13.99
N CYS A 152 -20.02 3.28 -14.09
CA CYS A 152 -21.27 2.82 -14.67
C CYS A 152 -22.49 3.07 -13.76
N ILE A 153 -22.32 2.99 -12.44
CA ILE A 153 -23.34 3.40 -11.46
C ILE A 153 -23.60 4.90 -11.58
N GLU A 154 -22.55 5.72 -11.65
CA GLU A 154 -22.65 7.18 -11.87
C GLU A 154 -23.51 7.48 -13.11
N LYS A 155 -23.20 6.86 -14.25
CA LYS A 155 -23.99 7.03 -15.49
C LYS A 155 -25.46 6.68 -15.31
N LYS A 156 -25.74 5.60 -14.57
CA LYS A 156 -27.12 5.18 -14.31
C LYS A 156 -27.87 6.17 -13.47
N ILE A 157 -27.25 6.67 -12.39
CA ILE A 157 -27.81 7.73 -11.55
C ILE A 157 -28.12 8.95 -12.41
N LEU A 158 -27.12 9.44 -13.16
CA LEU A 158 -27.26 10.61 -14.03
C LEU A 158 -28.40 10.45 -15.06
N SER A 159 -28.53 9.27 -15.66
CA SER A 159 -29.63 8.97 -16.60
C SER A 159 -31.00 8.79 -15.94
N ASN A 160 -31.06 8.49 -14.64
CA ASN A 160 -32.28 8.18 -13.91
C ASN A 160 -32.88 9.42 -13.25
N ASN A 161 -33.14 10.47 -14.02
CA ASN A 161 -33.69 11.74 -13.53
C ASN A 161 -32.88 12.39 -12.39
N PHE A 162 -31.55 12.29 -12.40
CA PHE A 162 -30.71 12.90 -11.37
C PHE A 162 -31.02 14.38 -11.12
N HIS A 163 -31.29 15.15 -12.17
CA HIS A 163 -31.72 16.55 -12.03
C HIS A 163 -32.97 16.72 -11.16
N LYS A 164 -33.97 15.84 -11.28
CA LYS A 164 -35.15 15.88 -10.41
C LYS A 164 -34.83 15.49 -8.97
N MET A 165 -33.90 14.55 -8.76
CA MET A 165 -33.43 14.21 -7.41
C MET A 165 -32.78 15.42 -6.75
N ILE A 166 -31.92 16.13 -7.50
CA ILE A 166 -31.26 17.36 -7.05
C ILE A 166 -32.28 18.47 -6.75
N ASP A 167 -33.24 18.71 -7.65
CA ASP A 167 -34.29 19.71 -7.46
C ASP A 167 -35.11 19.43 -6.19
N ASN A 168 -35.45 18.15 -5.95
CA ASN A 168 -36.16 17.74 -4.74
C ASN A 168 -35.33 18.01 -3.47
N ILE A 169 -34.05 17.63 -3.46
CA ILE A 169 -33.14 17.88 -2.32
C ILE A 169 -33.07 19.38 -2.04
N PHE A 170 -32.86 20.21 -3.07
CA PHE A 170 -32.77 21.66 -2.91
C PHE A 170 -34.09 22.29 -2.46
N SER A 171 -35.24 21.75 -2.87
CA SER A 171 -36.55 22.23 -2.41
C SER A 171 -36.85 21.93 -0.94
N GLU A 172 -36.26 20.87 -0.38
CA GLU A 172 -36.45 20.42 1.00
C GLU A 172 -35.42 21.03 1.97
N LEU A 173 -34.34 21.64 1.46
CA LEU A 173 -33.37 22.34 2.30
C LEU A 173 -33.96 23.64 2.86
N PRO A 174 -33.86 23.90 4.18
CA PRO A 174 -34.34 25.15 4.76
C PRO A 174 -33.67 26.36 4.10
N GLN A 175 -34.45 27.40 3.76
CA GLN A 175 -33.98 28.68 3.19
C GLN A 175 -32.93 29.42 4.06
N TYR A 176 -32.62 28.95 5.26
CA TYR A 176 -31.54 29.48 6.11
C TYR A 176 -30.16 28.95 5.68
N SER A 177 -29.76 29.24 4.44
CA SER A 177 -28.37 29.44 3.97
C SER A 177 -28.22 29.37 2.44
N PHE A 178 -29.31 29.42 1.67
CA PHE A 178 -29.23 29.15 0.22
C PHE A 178 -30.08 30.15 -0.59
N ASN A 179 -29.40 31.04 -1.31
CA ASN A 179 -30.04 31.91 -2.30
C ASN A 179 -29.79 31.30 -3.68
N ILE A 180 -30.45 30.19 -3.99
CA ILE A 180 -30.47 29.61 -5.34
C ILE A 180 -31.50 30.39 -6.13
N ASN A 181 -31.10 31.55 -6.65
CA ASN A 181 -31.88 32.22 -7.67
C ASN A 181 -31.35 31.79 -9.02
N ASN A 182 -32.06 30.80 -9.60
CA ASN A 182 -32.23 30.51 -11.02
C ASN A 182 -31.42 31.40 -11.98
N ASP A 183 -30.14 31.10 -12.15
CA ASP A 183 -29.43 31.27 -13.40
C ASP A 183 -28.20 30.36 -13.35
N PHE A 184 -28.14 29.38 -14.26
CA PHE A 184 -27.06 28.40 -14.40
C PHE A 184 -25.69 29.00 -14.76
N GLU A 185 -25.55 30.34 -14.70
CA GLU A 185 -24.34 31.08 -15.02
C GLU A 185 -24.19 32.31 -14.11
N ASN A 186 -23.99 32.12 -12.80
CA ASN A 186 -22.98 32.83 -11.98
C ASN A 186 -23.30 32.77 -10.48
N LYS A 187 -22.37 32.17 -9.73
CA LYS A 187 -22.09 32.37 -8.30
C LYS A 187 -23.23 32.09 -7.30
N ASP A 188 -23.45 30.79 -7.06
CA ASP A 188 -24.03 30.30 -5.80
C ASP A 188 -22.97 29.52 -5.03
N SER A 189 -22.96 29.70 -3.71
CA SER A 189 -21.75 29.63 -2.90
C SER A 189 -22.10 29.10 -1.50
N PHE A 190 -21.69 27.88 -1.11
CA PHE A 190 -22.08 27.17 0.13
C PHE A 190 -20.99 27.14 1.20
N LEU A 191 -21.25 27.57 2.43
CA LEU A 191 -20.25 27.57 3.52
C LEU A 191 -19.99 26.16 4.10
N GLY A 192 -18.75 25.67 3.96
CA GLY A 192 -18.22 24.46 4.60
C GLY A 192 -17.58 24.73 5.96
N ASP A 193 -17.49 23.69 6.79
CA ASP A 193 -17.18 23.74 8.23
C ASP A 193 -15.72 24.12 8.60
N ASN A 194 -14.82 24.27 7.62
CA ASN A 194 -13.43 24.61 7.92
C ASN A 194 -13.32 26.05 8.46
N HIS A 195 -12.43 26.27 9.45
CA HIS A 195 -12.16 27.54 10.14
C HIS A 195 -11.73 28.74 9.26
N GLY A 196 -11.85 28.64 7.93
CA GLY A 196 -12.11 29.75 7.03
C GLY A 196 -13.15 29.26 6.03
N GLY A 197 -14.38 29.77 6.12
CA GLY A 197 -15.55 29.25 5.42
C GLY A 197 -15.27 28.94 3.95
N TYR A 198 -15.17 27.65 3.63
CA TYR A 198 -15.04 27.21 2.26
C TYR A 198 -16.36 27.42 1.56
N VAL A 199 -16.35 27.97 0.37
CA VAL A 199 -17.56 28.26 -0.37
C VAL A 199 -17.65 27.27 -1.53
N LEU A 200 -18.50 26.24 -1.43
CA LEU A 200 -18.73 25.31 -2.56
C LEU A 200 -19.53 26.01 -3.63
N SER A 201 -19.26 25.69 -4.88
CA SER A 201 -20.09 26.05 -6.01
C SER A 201 -21.24 25.04 -6.20
N ASN A 202 -22.31 25.43 -6.91
CA ASN A 202 -23.39 24.49 -7.28
C ASN A 202 -22.88 23.17 -7.90
N PRO A 203 -21.89 23.18 -8.82
CA PRO A 203 -21.31 21.95 -9.37
C PRO A 203 -20.62 21.08 -8.31
N GLU A 204 -19.85 21.68 -7.39
CA GLU A 204 -19.18 20.95 -6.31
C GLU A 204 -20.19 20.32 -5.34
N LEU A 205 -21.30 21.02 -5.04
CA LEU A 205 -22.37 20.44 -4.23
C LEU A 205 -23.07 19.28 -4.94
N CYS A 206 -23.30 19.40 -6.25
CA CYS A 206 -23.87 18.30 -7.05
C CYS A 206 -22.95 17.07 -7.02
N ASP A 207 -21.63 17.27 -7.06
CA ASP A 207 -20.66 16.18 -6.97
C ASP A 207 -20.66 15.52 -5.59
N VAL A 208 -20.78 16.29 -4.50
CA VAL A 208 -20.96 15.76 -3.13
C VAL A 208 -22.24 14.92 -3.05
N ILE A 209 -23.38 15.45 -3.52
CA ILE A 209 -24.65 14.72 -3.50
C ILE A 209 -24.56 13.43 -4.35
N LEU A 210 -23.93 13.51 -5.52
CA LEU A 210 -23.73 12.36 -6.39
C LEU A 210 -22.87 11.28 -5.70
N GLY A 211 -21.78 11.69 -5.02
CA GLY A 211 -20.95 10.77 -4.25
C GLY A 211 -21.70 10.13 -3.09
N MET A 212 -22.50 10.90 -2.34
CA MET A 212 -23.37 10.36 -1.30
C MET A 212 -24.36 9.34 -1.86
N ILE A 213 -24.99 9.62 -3.00
CA ILE A 213 -25.94 8.69 -3.64
C ILE A 213 -25.22 7.42 -4.09
N ILE A 214 -24.04 7.50 -4.73
CA ILE A 214 -23.27 6.33 -5.16
C ILE A 214 -22.92 5.46 -3.94
N VAL A 215 -22.35 6.07 -2.90
CA VAL A 215 -21.94 5.37 -1.68
C VAL A 215 -23.13 4.68 -1.01
N LEU A 216 -24.25 5.39 -0.85
CA LEU A 216 -25.48 4.84 -0.25
C LEU A 216 -26.20 3.84 -1.14
N THR A 217 -25.94 3.84 -2.44
CA THR A 217 -26.44 2.80 -3.36
C THR A 217 -25.70 1.49 -3.14
N ILE A 218 -24.40 1.56 -2.86
CA ILE A 218 -23.55 0.39 -2.59
C ILE A 218 -23.78 -0.15 -1.18
N ASP A 219 -23.80 0.75 -0.19
CA ASP A 219 -24.04 0.44 1.21
C ASP A 219 -25.18 1.30 1.78
N PRO A 220 -26.44 0.82 1.69
CA PRO A 220 -27.62 1.55 2.16
C PRO A 220 -27.68 1.77 3.68
N PHE A 221 -26.84 1.10 4.45
CA PHE A 221 -26.83 1.17 5.91
C PHE A 221 -25.79 2.13 6.47
N ARG A 222 -24.94 2.72 5.60
CA ARG A 222 -23.91 3.65 6.00
C ARG A 222 -24.49 4.92 6.61
N THR A 223 -23.96 5.34 7.75
CA THR A 223 -24.40 6.54 8.45
C THR A 223 -23.82 7.83 7.86
N ALA A 224 -24.46 8.97 8.11
CA ALA A 224 -23.94 10.29 7.74
C ALA A 224 -22.52 10.55 8.28
N GLN A 225 -22.24 10.08 9.50
CA GLN A 225 -20.93 10.20 10.13
C GLN A 225 -19.86 9.44 9.33
N GLU A 226 -20.15 8.21 8.92
CA GLU A 226 -19.20 7.40 8.15
C GLU A 226 -18.90 8.01 6.77
N ILE A 227 -19.88 8.68 6.14
CA ILE A 227 -19.69 9.41 4.88
C ILE A 227 -18.86 10.69 5.12
N SER A 228 -19.12 11.41 6.21
CA SER A 228 -18.54 12.73 6.49
C SER A 228 -17.03 12.76 6.72
N VAL A 229 -16.46 11.65 7.19
CA VAL A 229 -15.04 11.57 7.62
C VAL A 229 -14.07 11.91 6.47
N TYR A 230 -14.52 11.88 5.22
CA TYR A 230 -13.66 11.91 4.04
C TYR A 230 -13.65 13.22 3.26
N GLU A 231 -14.70 14.03 3.36
CA GLU A 231 -14.83 15.23 2.52
C GLU A 231 -14.68 16.55 3.29
N GLY A 232 -14.61 16.52 4.63
CA GLY A 232 -14.56 17.74 5.44
C GLY A 232 -15.85 18.58 5.37
N TYR A 233 -16.95 17.95 4.94
CA TYR A 233 -18.29 18.53 4.80
C TYR A 233 -19.27 17.92 5.81
N SER A 234 -18.83 17.69 7.05
CA SER A 234 -19.60 16.94 8.05
C SER A 234 -21.01 17.45 8.27
N LYS A 235 -21.17 18.75 8.49
CA LYS A 235 -22.49 19.34 8.73
C LYS A 235 -23.37 19.31 7.48
N LEU A 236 -22.80 19.60 6.31
CA LEU A 236 -23.52 19.55 5.04
C LEU A 236 -24.04 18.13 4.76
N ILE A 237 -23.20 17.12 4.98
CA ILE A 237 -23.56 15.72 4.83
C ILE A 237 -24.68 15.34 5.80
N GLU A 238 -24.60 15.75 7.07
CA GLU A 238 -25.67 15.53 8.05
C GLU A 238 -27.01 16.18 7.64
N GLU A 239 -26.98 17.37 7.04
CA GLU A 239 -28.17 18.08 6.55
C GLU A 239 -28.78 17.43 5.31
N LEU A 240 -27.95 16.95 4.36
CA LEU A 240 -28.41 16.34 3.11
C LEU A 240 -28.87 14.89 3.28
N TYR A 241 -28.29 14.16 4.24
CA TYR A 241 -28.46 12.72 4.39
C TYR A 241 -29.93 12.26 4.50
N PRO A 242 -30.82 12.87 5.30
CA PRO A 242 -32.21 12.44 5.40
C PRO A 242 -32.95 12.49 4.05
N ASN A 243 -32.70 13.54 3.26
CA ASN A 243 -33.35 13.75 1.97
C ASN A 243 -32.84 12.74 0.94
N ILE A 244 -31.53 12.47 0.94
CA ILE A 244 -30.93 11.47 0.05
C ILE A 244 -31.46 10.06 0.35
N ILE A 245 -31.55 9.68 1.62
CA ILE A 245 -32.14 8.39 2.03
C ILE A 245 -33.61 8.29 1.60
N ASN A 246 -34.38 9.38 1.75
CA ASN A 246 -35.78 9.40 1.31
C ASN A 246 -35.90 9.19 -0.21
N ILE A 247 -35.02 9.82 -1.00
CA ILE A 247 -34.98 9.65 -2.46
C ILE A 247 -34.64 8.21 -2.82
N LEU A 248 -33.61 7.62 -2.23
CA LEU A 248 -33.19 6.24 -2.51
C LEU A 248 -34.27 5.21 -2.12
N LYS A 249 -35.08 5.47 -1.09
CA LYS A 249 -36.22 4.63 -0.72
C LYS A 249 -37.35 4.69 -1.75
N ASN A 250 -37.58 5.85 -2.35
CA ASN A 250 -38.71 6.10 -3.25
C ASN A 250 -38.35 5.91 -4.73
N GLN A 251 -37.06 5.86 -5.05
CA GLN A 251 -36.56 5.76 -6.42
C GLN A 251 -35.48 4.68 -6.53
N ALA A 252 -35.85 3.54 -7.11
CA ALA A 252 -34.89 2.50 -7.45
C ALA A 252 -33.98 2.96 -8.60
N ILE A 253 -32.68 2.69 -8.49
CA ILE A 253 -31.73 2.87 -9.58
C ILE A 253 -31.63 1.52 -10.32
N PRO A 254 -32.12 1.44 -11.57
CA PRO A 254 -32.31 0.15 -12.23
C PRO A 254 -30.98 -0.52 -12.61
N ASP A 255 -30.91 -1.83 -12.39
CA ASP A 255 -29.80 -2.69 -12.85
C ASP A 255 -28.44 -2.25 -12.26
N VAL A 256 -28.44 -1.88 -10.97
CA VAL A 256 -27.22 -1.58 -10.20
C VAL A 256 -26.75 -2.79 -9.38
N ASP A 257 -27.66 -3.69 -9.00
CA ASP A 257 -27.34 -4.88 -8.19
C ASP A 257 -26.23 -5.74 -8.80
N ARG A 258 -26.23 -5.92 -10.13
CA ARG A 258 -25.17 -6.64 -10.82
C ARG A 258 -23.80 -6.00 -10.59
N ARG A 259 -23.73 -4.68 -10.66
CA ARG A 259 -22.49 -3.90 -10.49
C ARG A 259 -22.02 -3.91 -9.05
N ILE A 260 -22.95 -3.80 -8.11
CA ILE A 260 -22.65 -3.96 -6.68
C ILE A 260 -22.04 -5.34 -6.43
N ASN A 261 -22.62 -6.40 -7.00
CA ASN A 261 -22.07 -7.75 -6.86
C ASN A 261 -20.68 -7.90 -7.51
N GLU A 262 -20.43 -7.25 -8.65
CA GLU A 262 -19.11 -7.21 -9.30
C GLU A 262 -18.09 -6.48 -8.41
N ILE A 263 -18.45 -5.31 -7.84
CA ILE A 263 -17.63 -4.56 -6.87
C ILE A 263 -17.33 -5.39 -5.63
N SER A 264 -18.34 -6.05 -5.03
CA SER A 264 -18.14 -6.90 -3.85
C SER A 264 -17.24 -8.10 -4.18
N GLY A 265 -17.33 -8.66 -5.38
CA GLY A 265 -16.45 -9.71 -5.86
C GLY A 265 -14.99 -9.25 -5.93
N ASP A 266 -14.76 -8.10 -6.57
CA ASP A 266 -13.42 -7.51 -6.70
C ASP A 266 -12.83 -7.13 -5.34
N LEU A 267 -13.65 -6.62 -4.41
CA LEU A 267 -13.22 -6.35 -3.02
C LEU A 267 -12.78 -7.61 -2.28
N ASN A 268 -13.50 -8.72 -2.43
CA ASN A 268 -13.12 -9.99 -1.81
C ASN A 268 -11.81 -10.53 -2.39
N GLU A 269 -11.59 -10.37 -3.71
CA GLU A 269 -10.31 -10.71 -4.33
C GLU A 269 -9.18 -9.80 -3.84
N LEU A 270 -9.46 -8.51 -3.64
CA LEU A 270 -8.52 -7.51 -3.12
C LEU A 270 -8.04 -7.88 -1.69
N ASP A 271 -8.96 -8.26 -0.80
CA ASP A 271 -8.64 -8.74 0.55
C ASP A 271 -7.73 -10.00 0.53
N ALA A 272 -8.06 -10.96 -0.35
CA ALA A 272 -7.26 -12.17 -0.49
C ALA A 272 -5.83 -11.86 -0.96
N ILE A 273 -5.68 -10.95 -1.93
CA ILE A 273 -4.37 -10.54 -2.43
C ILE A 273 -3.58 -9.79 -1.34
N ASP A 274 -4.23 -8.92 -0.56
CA ASP A 274 -3.55 -8.17 0.50
C ASP A 274 -3.00 -9.07 1.60
N LYS A 275 -3.76 -10.08 1.99
CA LYS A 275 -3.31 -11.09 2.93
C LYS A 275 -2.10 -11.87 2.40
N ILE A 276 -2.05 -12.15 1.09
CA ILE A 276 -0.88 -12.80 0.45
C ILE A 276 0.33 -11.87 0.48
N ILE A 277 0.17 -10.60 0.08
CA ILE A 277 1.27 -9.64 0.06
C ILE A 277 1.83 -9.44 1.48
N LEU A 278 0.98 -9.25 2.48
CA LEU A 278 1.41 -9.08 3.87
C LEU A 278 2.23 -10.28 4.36
N LYS A 279 1.82 -11.50 4.00
CA LYS A 279 2.57 -12.71 4.30
C LYS A 279 3.96 -12.68 3.64
N ASP A 280 4.04 -12.36 2.36
CA ASP A 280 5.32 -12.30 1.63
C ASP A 280 6.24 -11.18 2.16
N ILE A 281 5.69 -10.03 2.54
CA ILE A 281 6.44 -8.93 3.17
C ILE A 281 7.08 -9.41 4.46
N LYS A 282 6.33 -10.12 5.31
CA LYS A 282 6.84 -10.69 6.55
C LYS A 282 7.97 -11.68 6.30
N GLU A 283 7.78 -12.62 5.38
CA GLU A 283 8.80 -13.61 5.03
C GLU A 283 10.06 -12.95 4.45
N LEU A 284 9.90 -11.91 3.62
CA LEU A 284 11.01 -11.14 3.07
C LEU A 284 11.79 -10.36 4.14
N LYS A 285 11.09 -9.75 5.10
CA LYS A 285 11.72 -9.08 6.26
C LYS A 285 12.52 -10.06 7.12
N ASP A 286 11.98 -11.25 7.38
CA ASP A 286 12.67 -12.30 8.12
C ASP A 286 13.96 -12.76 7.41
N LEU A 287 13.92 -12.85 6.08
CA LEU A 287 15.10 -13.14 5.27
C LEU A 287 16.14 -12.00 5.35
N TYR A 288 15.73 -10.73 5.30
CA TYR A 288 16.64 -9.61 5.49
C TYR A 288 17.25 -9.58 6.88
N ALA A 289 16.44 -9.82 7.92
CA ALA A 289 16.88 -9.89 9.31
C ALA A 289 18.02 -10.89 9.49
N LYS A 290 17.86 -12.10 8.94
CA LYS A 290 18.85 -13.17 9.04
C LYS A 290 20.13 -12.87 8.26
N LYS A 291 20.02 -12.32 7.04
CA LYS A 291 21.18 -12.08 6.17
C LYS A 291 22.03 -10.91 6.64
N TYR A 292 21.39 -9.84 7.11
CA TYR A 292 22.04 -8.57 7.48
C TYR A 292 22.16 -8.35 9.00
N ILE A 293 21.74 -9.32 9.81
CA ILE A 293 21.80 -9.26 11.28
C ILE A 293 21.10 -7.98 11.78
N LEU A 294 19.84 -7.83 11.37
CA LEU A 294 19.01 -6.69 11.74
C LEU A 294 18.30 -6.95 13.06
N THR A 295 18.15 -5.90 13.86
CA THR A 295 17.40 -5.91 15.11
C THR A 295 15.91 -5.72 14.86
N ASN A 296 15.06 -6.07 15.82
CA ASN A 296 13.62 -5.83 15.71
C ASN A 296 13.27 -4.33 15.55
N GLY A 297 14.05 -3.44 16.17
CA GLY A 297 13.89 -2.00 16.00
C GLY A 297 14.28 -1.50 14.60
N GLU A 298 15.15 -2.21 13.90
CA GLU A 298 15.49 -1.92 12.50
C GLU A 298 14.47 -2.49 11.51
N LEU A 299 13.83 -3.62 11.85
CA LEU A 299 12.75 -4.19 11.05
C LEU A 299 11.46 -3.35 11.16
N ASN A 300 11.14 -2.90 12.38
CA ASN A 300 9.91 -2.18 12.69
C ASN A 300 10.23 -0.91 13.51
N PRO A 301 10.77 0.14 12.87
CA PRO A 301 11.18 1.37 13.57
C PRO A 301 10.01 2.09 14.26
N PHE A 302 8.77 1.84 13.82
CA PHE A 302 7.56 2.46 14.37
C PHE A 302 6.96 1.71 15.57
N CYS A 303 7.46 0.51 15.93
CA CYS A 303 7.01 -0.25 17.10
C CYS A 303 7.71 0.17 18.41
N LEU A 304 8.62 1.14 18.37
CA LEU A 304 9.22 1.76 19.56
C LEU A 304 8.37 2.95 20.01
N LYS A 305 7.18 2.66 20.53
CA LYS A 305 6.39 3.59 21.36
C LYS A 305 5.81 2.85 22.56
#